data_AF-A0A970IQ27-F1
#
_entry.id   AF-A0A970IQ27-F1
#
_cell.length_a   1.000
_cell.length_b   1.000
_cell.length_c   1.000
_cell.angle_alpha   90.00
_cell.angle_beta   90.00
_cell.angle_gamma   90.00
#
_symmetry.space_group_name_H-M   'P 1'
#
loop_
_entity.id
_entity.type
_entity.pdbx_description
1 polymer ?
#
loop_
_entity_poly.entity_id
_entity_poly.type
_entity_poly.pdbx_seq_one_letter_code
_entity_poly.pdbx_strand_id
1 'polypeptide(L)'
;MDKQHADNLIALVDLENRIRVELVKIRDTTHTCVEAVEHGDTDRLDSILQERQICMDRVDHYRSETGRMVPVSKQEAASDPEWHAFEQAATANRRLLEEIVELDRKVRQLAEQWSLDIRVLMKGIQTRRHIQAYERETPPDSLYIDIRG
;
A
#
# COMPACT_ATOMS: atom_id res chain seq x y z
N MET A 1 0.59 -21.49 23.88
CA MET A 1 1.14 -20.52 22.90
C MET A 1 2.27 -19.77 23.57
N ASP A 2 3.37 -19.59 22.85
CA ASP A 2 4.53 -18.86 23.35
C ASP A 2 4.17 -17.36 23.46
N LYS A 3 4.42 -16.73 24.61
CA LYS A 3 4.04 -15.32 24.86
C LYS A 3 4.68 -14.39 23.81
N GLN A 4 5.89 -14.73 23.36
CA GLN A 4 6.63 -14.00 22.35
C GLN A 4 5.97 -14.04 20.95
N HIS A 5 5.22 -15.09 20.64
CA HIS A 5 4.50 -15.24 19.36
C HIS A 5 3.35 -14.24 19.25
N ALA A 6 2.50 -14.18 20.27
CA ALA A 6 1.37 -13.23 20.32
C ALA A 6 1.86 -11.78 20.31
N ASP A 7 2.91 -11.47 21.07
CA ASP A 7 3.51 -10.12 21.10
C ASP A 7 4.04 -9.70 19.71
N ASN A 8 4.62 -10.63 18.94
CA ASN A 8 5.07 -10.35 17.58
C ASN A 8 3.90 -10.13 16.61
N LEU A 9 2.82 -10.92 16.71
CA LEU A 9 1.64 -10.72 15.85
C LEU A 9 0.96 -9.39 16.12
N ILE A 10 0.84 -8.97 17.38
CA ILE A 10 0.32 -7.66 17.74
C ILE A 10 1.17 -6.55 17.11
N ALA A 11 2.49 -6.65 17.19
CA ALA A 11 3.39 -5.67 16.56
C ALA A 11 3.22 -5.63 15.03
N LEU A 12 2.98 -6.77 14.38
CA LEU A 12 2.70 -6.83 12.93
C LEU A 12 1.35 -6.20 12.57
N VAL A 13 0.30 -6.45 13.37
CA VAL A 13 -1.01 -5.80 13.21
C VAL A 13 -0.88 -4.28 13.32
N ASP A 14 -0.12 -3.78 14.28
CA ASP A 14 0.13 -2.35 14.44
C ASP A 14 0.85 -1.75 13.23
N LEU A 15 1.83 -2.46 12.67
CA LEU A 15 2.51 -2.04 11.44
C LEU A 15 1.55 -2.00 10.26
N GLU A 16 0.72 -3.03 10.05
CA GLU A 16 -0.29 -3.02 8.99
C GLU A 16 -1.31 -1.89 9.19
N ASN A 17 -1.68 -1.56 10.43
CA ASN A 17 -2.56 -0.42 10.70
C ASN A 17 -1.89 0.93 10.40
N ARG A 18 -0.60 1.11 10.71
CA ARG A 18 0.16 2.32 10.33
C ARG A 18 0.27 2.46 8.81
N ILE A 19 0.55 1.35 8.12
CA ILE A 19 0.55 1.29 6.65
C ILE A 19 -0.82 1.70 6.12
N ARG A 20 -1.93 1.19 6.70
CA ARG A 20 -3.29 1.55 6.28
C ARG A 20 -3.53 3.05 6.33
N VAL A 21 -3.11 3.71 7.41
CA VAL A 21 -3.28 5.16 7.58
C VAL A 21 -2.59 5.93 6.45
N GLU A 22 -1.37 5.55 6.09
CA GLU A 22 -0.67 6.22 4.98
C GLU A 22 -1.28 5.85 3.61
N LEU A 23 -1.74 4.61 3.41
CA LEU A 23 -2.45 4.21 2.19
C LEU A 23 -3.76 5.00 1.98
N VAL A 24 -4.52 5.24 3.06
CA VAL A 24 -5.72 6.09 3.00
C VAL A 24 -5.36 7.50 2.56
N LYS A 25 -4.29 8.10 3.11
CA LYS A 25 -3.80 9.42 2.66
C LYS A 25 -3.36 9.42 1.20
N ILE A 26 -2.67 8.36 0.75
CA ILE A 26 -2.27 8.22 -0.66
C ILE A 26 -3.51 8.16 -1.56
N ARG A 27 -4.51 7.37 -1.20
CA ARG A 27 -5.77 7.29 -1.95
C ARG A 27 -6.46 8.64 -2.01
N ASP A 28 -6.62 9.31 -0.87
CA ASP A 28 -7.33 10.59 -0.78
C ASP A 28 -6.58 11.70 -1.55
N THR A 29 -5.25 11.77 -1.44
CA THR A 29 -4.43 12.70 -2.25
C THR A 29 -4.47 12.36 -3.74
N THR A 30 -4.55 11.09 -4.11
CA THR A 30 -4.72 10.67 -5.51
C THR A 30 -6.09 11.07 -6.05
N HIS A 31 -7.15 10.99 -5.24
CA HIS A 31 -8.46 11.56 -5.59
C HIS A 31 -8.39 13.07 -5.80
N THR A 32 -7.75 13.83 -4.90
CA THR A 32 -7.57 15.27 -5.09
C THR A 32 -6.76 15.58 -6.35
N CYS A 33 -5.78 14.75 -6.71
CA CYS A 33 -5.04 14.86 -7.96
C CYS A 33 -5.96 14.65 -9.17
N VAL A 34 -6.87 13.68 -9.13
CA VAL A 34 -7.88 13.47 -10.19
C VAL A 34 -8.73 14.72 -10.37
N GLU A 35 -9.28 15.27 -9.28
CA GLU A 35 -10.12 16.47 -9.32
C GLU A 35 -9.36 17.68 -9.88
N ALA A 36 -8.12 17.88 -9.43
CA ALA A 36 -7.26 18.97 -9.90
C ALA A 36 -7.01 18.87 -11.41
N VAL A 37 -6.73 17.66 -11.94
CA VAL A 37 -6.54 17.45 -13.37
C VAL A 37 -7.85 17.61 -14.15
N GLU A 38 -8.99 17.13 -13.63
CA GLU A 38 -10.30 17.28 -14.27
C GLU A 38 -10.71 18.74 -14.43
N HIS A 39 -10.28 19.62 -13.50
CA HIS A 39 -10.57 21.05 -13.52
C HIS A 39 -9.46 21.91 -14.12
N GLY A 40 -8.33 21.31 -14.52
CA GLY A 40 -7.15 22.05 -15.00
C GLY A 40 -6.47 22.91 -13.93
N ASP A 41 -6.68 22.61 -12.64
CA ASP A 41 -6.05 23.28 -11.50
C ASP A 41 -4.63 22.73 -11.29
N THR A 42 -3.71 23.20 -12.14
CA THR A 42 -2.32 22.72 -12.14
C THR A 42 -1.47 23.30 -11.01
N ASP A 43 -1.89 24.42 -10.42
CA ASP A 43 -1.11 25.15 -9.42
C ASP A 43 -0.92 24.35 -8.12
N ARG A 44 -1.88 23.47 -7.82
CA ARG A 44 -1.89 22.65 -6.60
C ARG A 44 -1.31 21.25 -6.79
N LEU A 45 -1.06 20.82 -8.03
CA LEU A 45 -0.61 19.46 -8.34
C LEU A 45 0.74 19.14 -7.67
N ASP A 46 1.70 20.05 -7.69
CA ASP A 46 3.02 19.83 -7.10
C ASP A 46 2.93 19.58 -5.59
N SER A 47 2.10 20.34 -4.88
CA SER A 47 1.88 20.16 -3.44
C SER A 47 1.21 18.82 -3.13
N ILE A 48 0.20 18.44 -3.91
CA ILE A 48 -0.52 17.18 -3.75
C ILE A 48 0.42 15.99 -3.98
N LEU A 49 1.24 16.05 -5.04
CA LEU A 49 2.21 15.00 -5.37
C LEU A 49 3.31 14.87 -4.32
N GLN A 50 3.77 15.98 -3.75
CA GLN A 50 4.76 15.96 -2.68
C GLN A 50 4.21 15.30 -1.42
N GLU A 51 2.98 15.63 -1.02
CA GLU A 51 2.32 14.98 0.13
C GLU A 51 2.13 13.47 -0.12
N ARG A 52 1.70 13.11 -1.33
CA ARG A 52 1.57 11.71 -1.75
C ARG A 52 2.91 10.97 -1.68
N GLN A 53 4.01 11.59 -2.12
CA GLN A 53 5.35 10.98 -2.05
C GLN A 53 5.80 10.74 -0.60
N ILE A 54 5.58 11.70 0.30
CA ILE A 54 5.91 11.53 1.72
C ILE A 54 5.17 10.32 2.32
N CYS A 55 3.90 10.13 1.96
CA CYS A 55 3.12 8.98 2.42
C CYS A 55 3.66 7.66 1.85
N MET A 56 4.05 7.63 0.56
CA MET A 56 4.68 6.45 -0.05
C MET A 56 6.00 6.08 0.63
N ASP A 57 6.87 7.07 0.88
CA ASP A 57 8.15 6.85 1.57
C ASP A 57 7.95 6.26 2.98
N ARG A 58 6.87 6.66 3.67
CA ARG A 58 6.50 6.09 4.98
C ARG A 58 5.96 4.67 4.87
N VAL A 59 5.16 4.36 3.85
CA VAL A 59 4.71 2.98 3.59
C VAL A 59 5.93 2.09 3.37
N ASP A 60 6.89 2.53 2.56
CA ASP A 60 8.14 1.81 2.31
C ASP A 60 8.95 1.62 3.59
N HIS A 61 9.05 2.66 4.42
CA HIS A 61 9.71 2.58 5.71
C HIS A 61 9.03 1.55 6.63
N TYR A 62 7.72 1.62 6.84
CA TYR A 62 7.01 0.67 7.70
C TYR A 62 7.07 -0.75 7.17
N ARG A 63 7.02 -0.94 5.85
CA ARG A 63 7.24 -2.26 5.22
C ARG A 63 8.65 -2.77 5.53
N SER A 64 9.68 -1.92 5.47
CA SER A 64 11.05 -2.34 5.83
C SER A 64 11.23 -2.71 7.32
N GLU A 65 10.41 -2.15 8.22
CA GLU A 65 10.42 -2.49 9.66
C GLU A 65 9.81 -3.87 9.97
N THR A 66 9.04 -4.46 9.05
CA THR A 66 8.43 -5.79 9.21
C THR A 66 9.43 -6.96 9.12
N GLY A 67 10.74 -6.67 9.08
CA GLY A 67 11.85 -7.61 8.85
C GLY A 67 12.07 -8.73 9.88
N ARG A 68 11.04 -9.19 10.60
CA ARG A 68 11.04 -10.37 11.47
C ARG A 68 9.79 -11.21 11.20
N MET A 69 9.93 -12.17 10.29
CA MET A 69 8.91 -13.17 9.99
C MET A 69 8.67 -14.07 11.22
N VAL A 70 7.40 -14.29 11.58
CA VAL A 70 7.02 -15.33 12.55
C VAL A 70 6.46 -16.51 11.76
N PRO A 71 7.17 -17.64 11.67
CA PRO A 71 6.63 -18.83 11.04
C PRO A 71 5.46 -19.36 11.88
N VAL A 72 4.26 -19.41 11.30
CA VAL A 72 3.07 -20.01 11.92
C VAL A 72 2.64 -21.20 11.10
N SER A 73 2.41 -22.35 11.73
CA SER A 73 1.85 -23.50 11.03
C SER A 73 0.40 -23.21 10.62
N LYS A 74 -0.06 -23.77 9.49
CA LYS A 74 -1.45 -23.63 9.00
C LYS A 74 -2.52 -24.02 10.04
N GLN A 75 -2.17 -24.86 11.00
CA GLN A 75 -3.07 -25.31 12.07
C GLN A 75 -3.12 -24.32 13.25
N GLU A 76 -2.01 -23.66 13.57
CA GLU A 76 -1.98 -22.61 14.60
C GLU A 76 -2.67 -21.33 14.11
N ALA A 77 -2.50 -20.99 12.83
CA ALA A 77 -3.15 -19.86 12.16
C ALA A 77 -4.69 -19.93 12.17
N ALA A 78 -5.27 -21.13 12.08
CA ALA A 78 -6.72 -21.29 11.94
C ALA A 78 -7.52 -20.83 13.17
N SER A 79 -6.89 -20.80 14.36
CA SER A 79 -7.55 -20.48 15.64
C SER A 79 -6.94 -19.29 16.38
N ASP A 80 -5.93 -18.63 15.82
CA ASP A 80 -5.21 -17.53 16.45
C ASP A 80 -5.88 -16.18 16.09
N PRO A 81 -6.55 -15.50 17.04
CA PRO A 81 -7.28 -14.27 16.74
C PRO A 81 -6.35 -13.12 16.32
N GLU A 82 -5.12 -13.06 16.82
CA GLU A 82 -4.11 -12.09 16.40
C GLU A 82 -3.65 -12.36 14.96
N TRP A 83 -3.54 -13.63 14.57
CA TRP A 83 -3.29 -14.01 13.17
C TRP A 83 -4.42 -13.57 12.24
N HIS A 84 -5.68 -13.83 12.60
CA HIS A 84 -6.84 -13.36 11.83
C HIS A 84 -6.88 -11.84 11.72
N ALA A 85 -6.55 -11.12 12.80
CA ALA A 85 -6.49 -9.66 12.80
C ALA A 85 -5.39 -9.15 11.84
N PHE A 86 -4.23 -9.80 11.81
CA PHE A 86 -3.16 -9.50 10.86
C PHE A 86 -3.59 -9.75 9.42
N GLU A 87 -4.19 -10.90 9.11
CA GLU A 87 -4.65 -11.24 7.75
C GLU A 87 -5.74 -10.27 7.26
N GLN A 88 -6.69 -9.92 8.12
CA GLN A 88 -7.71 -8.90 7.81
C GLN A 88 -7.05 -7.55 7.53
N ALA A 89 -6.05 -7.19 8.33
CA ALA A 89 -5.35 -5.92 8.17
C ALA A 89 -4.55 -5.84 6.87
N ALA A 90 -3.82 -6.90 6.53
CA ALA A 90 -3.08 -7.03 5.28
C ALA A 90 -4.01 -7.07 4.05
N THR A 91 -5.15 -7.76 4.16
CA THR A 91 -6.17 -7.81 3.09
C THR A 91 -6.79 -6.43 2.85
N ALA A 92 -7.08 -5.66 3.90
CA ALA A 92 -7.58 -4.29 3.75
C ALA A 92 -6.55 -3.40 3.06
N ASN A 93 -5.26 -3.55 3.39
CA ASN A 93 -4.17 -2.80 2.76
C ASN A 93 -4.02 -3.15 1.27
N ARG A 94 -4.18 -4.44 0.91
CA ARG A 94 -4.22 -4.89 -0.50
C ARG A 94 -5.31 -4.19 -1.30
N ARG A 95 -6.53 -4.16 -0.78
CA ARG A 95 -7.67 -3.50 -1.45
C ARG A 95 -7.43 -2.01 -1.66
N LEU A 96 -6.87 -1.32 -0.66
CA LEU A 96 -6.51 0.10 -0.81
C LEU A 96 -5.45 0.31 -1.89
N LEU A 97 -4.44 -0.56 -1.99
CA LEU A 97 -3.44 -0.49 -3.07
C LEU A 97 -4.08 -0.68 -4.45
N GLU A 98 -5.00 -1.63 -4.60
CA GLU A 98 -5.76 -1.82 -5.84
C GLU A 98 -6.56 -0.56 -6.21
N GLU A 99 -7.25 0.06 -5.24
CA GLU A 99 -7.96 1.33 -5.43
C GLU A 99 -7.03 2.46 -5.88
N ILE A 100 -5.88 2.64 -5.21
CA ILE A 100 -4.88 3.67 -5.56
C ILE A 100 -4.39 3.49 -6.99
N VAL A 101 -4.23 2.25 -7.45
CA VAL A 101 -3.70 1.95 -8.78
C VAL A 101 -4.71 2.29 -9.87
N GLU A 102 -5.99 2.02 -9.64
CA GLU A 102 -7.05 2.45 -10.54
C GLU A 102 -7.16 3.99 -10.59
N LEU A 103 -6.98 4.67 -9.45
CA LEU A 103 -6.91 6.14 -9.42
C LEU A 103 -5.69 6.67 -10.19
N ASP A 104 -4.51 6.09 -9.99
CA ASP A 104 -3.29 6.45 -10.74
C ASP A 104 -3.49 6.26 -12.25
N ARG A 105 -4.21 5.22 -12.66
CA ARG A 105 -4.57 4.99 -14.06
C ARG A 105 -5.48 6.10 -14.58
N LYS A 106 -6.48 6.51 -13.79
CA LYS A 106 -7.38 7.63 -14.14
C LYS A 106 -6.62 8.95 -14.27
N VAL A 107 -5.73 9.28 -13.32
CA VAL A 107 -4.89 10.49 -13.40
C VAL A 107 -4.09 10.53 -14.69
N ARG A 108 -3.49 9.41 -15.11
CA ARG A 108 -2.72 9.34 -16.36
C ARG A 108 -3.60 9.58 -17.59
N GLN A 109 -4.76 8.92 -17.66
CA GLN A 109 -5.69 9.09 -18.78
C GLN A 109 -6.14 10.55 -18.91
N LEU A 110 -6.46 11.19 -17.79
CA LEU A 110 -6.82 12.61 -17.77
C LEU A 110 -5.62 13.47 -18.17
N ALA A 111 -4.45 13.28 -17.59
CA ALA A 111 -3.30 14.11 -17.92
C ALA A 111 -2.88 13.97 -19.40
N GLU A 112 -3.05 12.79 -20.02
CA GLU A 112 -2.90 12.57 -21.46
C GLU A 112 -3.93 13.36 -22.27
N GLN A 113 -5.21 13.32 -21.86
CA GLN A 113 -6.30 14.07 -22.51
C GLN A 113 -6.03 15.59 -22.50
N TRP A 114 -5.44 16.11 -21.43
CA TRP A 114 -5.15 17.53 -21.27
C TRP A 114 -3.76 17.93 -21.81
N SER A 115 -3.00 17.00 -22.41
CA SER A 115 -1.62 17.23 -22.87
C SER A 115 -0.69 17.83 -21.80
N LEU A 116 -0.95 17.52 -20.53
CA LEU A 116 -0.12 17.94 -19.42
C LEU A 116 1.19 17.14 -19.45
N ASP A 117 2.34 17.77 -19.20
CA ASP A 117 3.63 17.07 -19.19
C ASP A 117 3.73 16.19 -17.92
N ILE A 118 3.22 14.96 -18.04
CA ILE A 118 3.07 13.97 -16.95
C ILE A 118 4.42 13.54 -16.37
N ARG A 119 5.56 13.91 -16.97
CA ARG A 119 6.88 13.59 -16.40
C ARG A 119 7.09 14.14 -14.98
N VAL A 120 6.35 15.20 -14.62
CA VAL A 120 6.31 15.76 -13.25
C VAL A 120 5.39 14.93 -12.33
N LEU A 121 4.23 14.49 -12.83
CA LEU A 121 3.27 13.60 -12.13
C LEU A 121 3.83 12.17 -11.91
N MET A 122 4.78 11.73 -12.75
CA MET A 122 5.25 10.34 -12.88
C MET A 122 6.52 9.99 -12.10
N LYS A 123 7.06 10.87 -11.26
CA LYS A 123 7.99 10.40 -10.21
C LYS A 123 7.29 9.43 -9.24
N GLY A 124 5.95 9.42 -9.22
CA GLY A 124 5.10 8.46 -8.51
C GLY A 124 4.84 7.12 -9.21
N ILE A 125 5.57 6.72 -10.28
CA ILE A 125 5.56 5.33 -10.79
C ILE A 125 6.36 4.42 -9.82
N GLN A 126 5.94 4.33 -8.57
CA GLN A 126 6.37 3.26 -7.67
C GLN A 126 5.20 2.33 -7.33
N THR A 127 3.94 2.76 -7.49
CA THR A 127 2.74 1.93 -7.23
C THR A 127 2.70 0.62 -8.02
N ARG A 128 3.10 0.61 -9.30
CA ARG A 128 3.21 -0.64 -10.10
C ARG A 128 4.35 -1.55 -9.64
N ARG A 129 5.45 -1.01 -9.11
CA ARG A 129 6.47 -1.81 -8.44
C ARG A 129 5.90 -2.42 -7.16
N HIS A 130 5.11 -1.67 -6.39
CA HIS A 130 4.45 -2.19 -5.19
C HIS A 130 3.41 -3.27 -5.49
N ILE A 131 2.67 -3.23 -6.61
CA ILE A 131 1.78 -4.36 -7.00
C ILE A 131 2.60 -5.56 -7.50
N GLN A 132 3.60 -5.35 -8.35
CA GLN A 132 4.39 -6.46 -8.89
C GLN A 132 5.23 -7.17 -7.82
N ALA A 133 5.66 -6.44 -6.80
CA ALA A 133 6.15 -6.98 -5.55
C ALA A 133 5.13 -7.96 -4.95
N TYR A 134 3.94 -7.42 -4.75
CA TYR A 134 2.82 -8.09 -4.12
C TYR A 134 2.32 -9.33 -4.90
N GLU A 135 2.40 -9.34 -6.23
CA GLU A 135 1.96 -10.45 -7.09
C GLU A 135 3.03 -11.53 -7.28
N ARG A 136 4.33 -11.20 -7.26
CA ARG A 136 5.42 -12.20 -7.35
C ARG A 136 5.58 -13.02 -6.07
N GLU A 137 5.08 -12.53 -4.95
CA GLU A 137 5.20 -13.12 -3.62
C GLU A 137 4.12 -14.16 -3.28
N THR A 138 3.12 -14.40 -4.14
CA THR A 138 2.03 -15.37 -3.86
C THR A 138 1.68 -16.28 -5.04
N PRO A 139 2.20 -17.53 -5.11
CA PRO A 139 1.70 -18.56 -6.02
C PRO A 139 0.37 -19.17 -5.51
N PRO A 140 -0.47 -19.75 -6.40
CA PRO A 140 -1.82 -20.20 -6.04
C PRO A 140 -1.91 -21.33 -5.00
N ASP A 141 -0.84 -22.12 -4.80
CA ASP A 141 -0.91 -23.39 -4.06
C ASP A 141 0.00 -23.48 -2.81
N SER A 142 0.51 -22.36 -2.28
CA SER A 142 1.32 -22.38 -1.04
C SER A 142 1.16 -21.10 -0.21
N LEU A 143 0.78 -21.25 1.06
CA LEU A 143 0.72 -20.17 2.06
C LEU A 143 2.11 -19.95 2.64
N TYR A 144 2.83 -19.02 2.05
CA TYR A 144 3.93 -18.30 2.65
C TYR A 144 3.66 -16.83 2.37
N ILE A 145 3.73 -15.98 3.40
CA ILE A 145 3.79 -14.53 3.18
C ILE A 145 5.28 -14.20 3.09
N ASP A 146 5.79 -14.13 1.86
CA ASP A 146 7.03 -13.43 1.58
C ASP A 146 6.70 -11.94 1.46
N ILE A 147 7.46 -11.08 2.15
CA ILE A 147 7.32 -9.62 2.15
C ILE A 147 8.69 -9.03 1.79
N ARG A 148 9.24 -9.54 0.68
CA ARG A 148 10.50 -9.13 0.07
C ARG A 148 10.33 -8.93 -1.44
N GLY A 149 10.04 -7.68 -1.76
CA GLY A 149 10.49 -7.04 -3.00
C GLY A 149 9.43 -6.91 -4.06
#